data_AF-A0A9D7MLX2-F1
#
_entry.id   AF-A0A9D7MLX2-F1
#
_cell.length_a   1.000
_cell.length_b   1.000
_cell.length_c   1.000
_cell.angle_alpha   90.00
_cell.angle_beta   90.00
_cell.angle_gamma   90.00
#
_symmetry.space_group_name_H-M   'P 1'
#
loop_
_entity.id
_entity.type
_entity.pdbx_description
1 polymer ?
#
loop_
_entity_poly.entity_id
_entity_poly.type
_entity_poly.pdbx_seq_one_letter_code
_entity_poly.pdbx_strand_id
1 'polypeptide(L)'
;MPKNFLITFPKIETAEQVDALTADLSNLEKILSLTEGGLHIEIMVETTKSLLNQQGQFALPLIAKAGNGESGQLTFGAFDYTAELGIIAKYQTLQHQSCNFARNIMKVSLEGTGIRLSDGATNVMPIGPHRSEFLSKDELDANRAVIHRAWKLHFDNITHSLQNGFYQGWDLHPAQLIPRYAATYSFFIENLQESSERLSNFLARAARSTLHANVFDDAASGQGLLNFFIRGYNCEAINEDEILNAGITIEELLCIIRALVANKGMLSTNITFENN
;
A
#
# COMPACT_ATOMS: atom_id res chain seq x y z
N MET A 1 -3.98 -7.32 -23.85
CA MET A 1 -4.30 -7.38 -22.41
C MET A 1 -4.70 -6.00 -21.93
N PRO A 2 -5.59 -5.88 -20.92
CA PRO A 2 -5.83 -4.59 -20.26
C PRO A 2 -4.52 -4.00 -19.75
N LYS A 3 -4.39 -2.67 -19.78
CA LYS A 3 -3.27 -1.96 -19.14
C LYS A 3 -3.27 -2.33 -17.66
N ASN A 4 -2.10 -2.65 -17.10
CA ASN A 4 -1.90 -3.01 -15.68
C ASN A 4 -2.54 -4.34 -15.22
N PHE A 5 -2.81 -5.28 -16.14
CA PHE A 5 -3.24 -6.63 -15.75
C PHE A 5 -2.12 -7.38 -14.99
N LEU A 6 -2.46 -7.95 -13.84
CA LEU A 6 -1.58 -8.76 -13.00
C LEU A 6 -2.21 -10.11 -12.70
N ILE A 7 -1.38 -11.16 -12.63
CA ILE A 7 -1.77 -12.51 -12.22
C ILE A 7 -1.33 -12.69 -10.77
N THR A 8 -2.28 -12.75 -9.83
CA THR A 8 -1.93 -13.01 -8.44
C THR A 8 -1.49 -14.46 -8.25
N PHE A 9 -0.29 -14.66 -7.71
CA PHE A 9 0.29 -15.97 -7.41
C PHE A 9 0.33 -16.19 -5.89
N PRO A 10 -0.58 -17.03 -5.33
CA PRO A 10 -0.71 -17.22 -3.89
C PRO A 10 0.29 -18.22 -3.31
N LYS A 11 0.44 -18.23 -1.97
CA LYS A 11 1.18 -19.24 -1.19
C LYS A 11 2.63 -19.47 -1.59
N ILE A 12 3.33 -18.40 -1.94
CA ILE A 12 4.73 -18.48 -2.37
C ILE A 12 5.66 -18.58 -1.19
N GLU A 13 6.45 -19.63 -1.12
CA GLU A 13 7.46 -19.85 -0.08
C GLU A 13 8.88 -19.61 -0.59
N THR A 14 9.12 -19.70 -1.91
CA THR A 14 10.47 -19.76 -2.50
C THR A 14 10.58 -19.04 -3.83
N ALA A 15 11.80 -18.64 -4.23
CA ALA A 15 12.06 -18.02 -5.52
C ALA A 15 11.91 -19.03 -6.67
N GLU A 16 12.23 -20.30 -6.42
CA GLU A 16 12.13 -21.38 -7.40
C GLU A 16 10.68 -21.63 -7.85
N GLN A 17 9.71 -21.45 -6.95
CA GLN A 17 8.29 -21.49 -7.31
C GLN A 17 7.92 -20.35 -8.26
N VAL A 18 8.49 -19.16 -8.06
CA VAL A 18 8.27 -18.00 -8.92
C VAL A 18 8.92 -18.20 -10.28
N ASP A 19 10.17 -18.68 -10.32
CA ASP A 19 10.88 -19.00 -11.57
C ASP A 19 10.13 -20.03 -12.41
N ALA A 20 9.54 -21.04 -11.78
CA ALA A 20 8.73 -22.04 -12.47
C ALA A 20 7.50 -21.40 -13.15
N LEU A 21 6.77 -20.54 -12.42
CA LEU A 21 5.61 -19.85 -13.00
C LEU A 21 6.01 -18.89 -14.10
N THR A 22 7.08 -18.10 -13.93
CA THR A 22 7.51 -17.14 -14.96
C THR A 22 7.93 -17.86 -16.24
N ALA A 23 8.59 -19.02 -16.14
CA ALA A 23 8.88 -19.86 -17.29
C ALA A 23 7.62 -20.36 -18.01
N ASP A 24 6.61 -20.79 -17.26
CA ASP A 24 5.31 -21.21 -17.82
C ASP A 24 4.58 -20.04 -18.49
N LEU A 25 4.61 -18.84 -17.89
CA LEU A 25 4.02 -17.63 -18.46
C LEU A 25 4.72 -17.22 -19.76
N SER A 26 6.05 -17.28 -19.82
CA SER A 26 6.79 -17.02 -21.07
C SER A 26 6.46 -18.02 -22.18
N ASN A 27 6.17 -19.28 -21.84
CA ASN A 27 5.69 -20.26 -22.81
C ASN A 27 4.26 -19.94 -23.27
N LEU A 28 3.39 -19.52 -22.35
CA LEU A 28 2.03 -19.12 -22.66
C LEU A 28 1.99 -17.87 -23.56
N GLU A 29 2.86 -16.89 -23.32
CA GLU A 29 3.02 -15.71 -24.17
C GLU A 29 3.33 -16.10 -25.62
N LYS A 30 4.25 -17.06 -25.83
CA LYS A 30 4.58 -17.57 -27.16
C LYS A 30 3.38 -18.25 -27.83
N ILE A 31 2.66 -19.11 -27.09
CA ILE A 31 1.48 -19.83 -27.61
C ILE A 31 0.37 -18.85 -28.00
N LEU A 32 0.16 -17.81 -27.19
CA LEU A 32 -0.90 -16.81 -27.39
C LEU A 32 -0.47 -15.63 -28.26
N SER A 33 0.78 -15.62 -28.77
CA SER A 33 1.36 -14.50 -29.53
C SER A 33 1.27 -13.16 -28.79
N LEU A 34 1.49 -13.18 -27.47
CA LEU A 34 1.59 -11.99 -26.64
C LEU A 34 3.00 -11.40 -26.69
N THR A 35 3.13 -10.13 -26.34
CA THR A 35 4.43 -9.49 -26.11
C THR A 35 5.18 -10.25 -25.02
N GLU A 36 6.47 -10.51 -25.26
CA GLU A 36 7.37 -11.12 -24.28
C GLU A 36 7.41 -10.27 -23.00
N GLY A 37 7.20 -10.91 -21.85
CA GLY A 37 7.11 -10.24 -20.56
C GLY A 37 5.83 -9.41 -20.39
N GLY A 38 4.79 -9.65 -21.19
CA GLY A 38 3.49 -8.98 -21.08
C GLY A 38 2.57 -9.56 -20.00
N LEU A 39 2.85 -10.77 -19.50
CA LEU A 39 2.14 -11.40 -18.39
C LEU A 39 2.88 -11.16 -17.08
N HIS A 40 2.40 -10.17 -16.32
CA HIS A 40 2.99 -9.82 -15.04
C HIS A 40 2.30 -10.55 -13.88
N ILE A 41 3.06 -10.84 -12.82
CA ILE A 41 2.59 -11.48 -11.60
C ILE A 41 2.56 -10.48 -10.44
N GLU A 42 1.57 -10.67 -9.57
CA GLU A 42 1.52 -10.12 -8.23
C GLU A 42 1.75 -11.27 -7.24
N ILE A 43 2.73 -11.16 -6.35
CA ILE A 43 3.07 -12.23 -5.40
C ILE A 43 2.29 -12.03 -4.10
N MET A 44 1.57 -13.05 -3.66
CA MET A 44 0.96 -13.01 -2.33
C MET A 44 1.97 -13.47 -1.28
N VAL A 45 2.34 -12.54 -0.39
CA VAL A 45 3.15 -12.78 0.80
C VAL A 45 2.22 -13.19 1.94
N GLU A 46 2.04 -14.50 2.11
CA GLU A 46 1.04 -15.03 3.04
C GLU A 46 1.52 -16.24 3.85
N THR A 47 2.80 -16.58 3.73
CA THR A 47 3.42 -17.63 4.56
C THR A 47 4.57 -17.07 5.38
N THR A 48 4.92 -17.73 6.48
CA THR A 48 6.09 -17.33 7.28
C THR A 48 7.39 -17.45 6.48
N LYS A 49 7.48 -18.46 5.62
CA LYS A 49 8.63 -18.72 4.75
C LYS A 49 8.79 -17.69 3.64
N SER A 50 7.70 -17.06 3.21
CA SER A 50 7.75 -15.91 2.29
C SER A 50 8.55 -14.75 2.88
N LEU A 51 8.60 -14.64 4.22
CA LEU A 51 9.35 -13.60 4.93
C LEU A 51 10.78 -14.04 5.25
N LEU A 52 10.91 -15.21 5.90
CA LEU A 52 12.20 -15.77 6.33
C LEU A 52 12.34 -17.19 5.81
N ASN A 53 13.37 -17.45 5.00
CA ASN A 53 13.67 -18.79 4.51
C ASN A 53 14.13 -19.73 5.63
N GLN A 54 14.33 -21.00 5.29
CA GLN A 54 14.77 -22.03 6.24
C GLN A 54 16.14 -21.75 6.89
N GLN A 55 16.94 -20.86 6.29
CA GLN A 55 18.25 -20.43 6.78
C GLN A 55 18.16 -19.17 7.66
N GLY A 56 16.96 -18.65 7.91
CA GLY A 56 16.74 -17.43 8.70
C GLY A 56 17.09 -16.14 7.96
N GLN A 57 17.13 -16.17 6.62
CA GLN A 57 17.41 -15.03 5.77
C GLN A 57 16.13 -14.46 5.16
N PHE A 58 16.12 -13.17 4.82
CA PHE A 58 14.99 -12.56 4.13
C PHE A 58 14.74 -13.20 2.76
N ALA A 59 13.58 -13.82 2.59
CA ALA A 59 13.20 -14.50 1.36
C ALA A 59 12.65 -13.53 0.29
N LEU A 60 11.99 -12.46 0.73
CA LEU A 60 11.33 -11.49 -0.16
C LEU A 60 12.22 -10.92 -1.27
N PRO A 61 13.48 -10.50 -1.03
CA PRO A 61 14.33 -9.99 -2.11
C PRO A 61 14.60 -11.03 -3.20
N LEU A 62 14.73 -12.32 -2.83
CA LEU A 62 14.95 -13.42 -3.76
C LEU A 62 13.68 -13.72 -4.55
N ILE A 63 12.56 -13.84 -3.84
CA ILE A 63 11.23 -14.08 -4.40
C ILE A 63 10.87 -12.98 -5.41
N ALA A 64 11.11 -11.71 -5.06
CA ALA A 64 10.73 -10.61 -5.93
C ALA A 64 11.66 -10.46 -7.14
N LYS A 65 12.95 -10.81 -6.99
CA LYS A 65 13.90 -10.89 -8.11
C LYS A 65 13.53 -11.98 -9.12
N ALA A 66 13.06 -13.13 -8.67
CA ALA A 66 12.59 -14.22 -9.54
C ALA A 66 11.29 -13.87 -10.29
N GLY A 67 10.51 -12.92 -9.76
CA GLY A 67 9.35 -12.36 -10.45
C GLY A 67 9.73 -11.31 -11.49
N ASN A 68 8.92 -10.26 -11.61
CA ASN A 68 9.14 -9.17 -12.57
C ASN A 68 10.16 -8.11 -12.10
N GLY A 69 11.04 -8.45 -11.14
CA GLY A 69 11.99 -7.50 -10.57
C GLY A 69 11.32 -6.21 -10.09
N GLU A 70 11.88 -5.06 -10.50
CA GLU A 70 11.45 -3.72 -10.07
C GLU A 70 10.01 -3.35 -10.50
N SER A 71 9.42 -4.07 -11.45
CA SER A 71 8.04 -3.87 -11.90
C SER A 71 7.00 -4.70 -11.12
N GLY A 72 7.46 -5.50 -10.16
CA GLY A 72 6.63 -6.42 -9.38
C GLY A 72 5.69 -5.74 -8.39
N GLN A 73 4.66 -6.48 -8.00
CA GLN A 73 3.74 -6.11 -6.91
C GLN A 73 3.62 -7.27 -5.94
N LEU A 74 3.69 -6.98 -4.65
CA LEU A 74 3.53 -7.93 -3.56
C LEU A 74 2.34 -7.52 -2.70
N THR A 75 1.45 -8.48 -2.43
CA THR A 75 0.29 -8.28 -1.56
C THR A 75 0.41 -9.11 -0.29
N PHE A 76 0.06 -8.54 0.86
CA PHE A 76 0.08 -9.24 2.14
C PHE A 76 -1.20 -10.05 2.38
N GLY A 77 -1.08 -11.38 2.44
CA GLY A 77 -2.18 -12.28 2.83
C GLY A 77 -2.23 -12.50 4.33
N ALA A 78 -2.85 -11.56 5.05
CA ALA A 78 -2.82 -11.54 6.52
C ALA A 78 -3.43 -12.78 7.20
N PHE A 79 -4.51 -13.34 6.65
CA PHE A 79 -5.26 -14.42 7.30
C PHE A 79 -4.56 -15.78 7.19
N ASP A 80 -3.99 -16.11 6.04
CA ASP A 80 -3.15 -17.32 5.89
C ASP A 80 -1.88 -17.19 6.75
N TYR A 81 -1.23 -16.02 6.74
CA TYR A 81 -0.04 -15.78 7.56
C TYR A 81 -0.34 -15.90 9.07
N THR A 82 -1.43 -15.31 9.55
CA THR A 82 -1.80 -15.39 10.98
C THR A 82 -2.29 -16.79 11.36
N ALA A 83 -2.92 -17.53 10.45
CA ALA A 83 -3.27 -18.93 10.65
C ALA A 83 -2.02 -19.81 10.81
N GLU A 84 -0.99 -19.60 9.98
CA GLU A 84 0.27 -20.34 10.06
C GLU A 84 1.01 -20.07 11.39
N LEU A 85 0.88 -18.86 11.94
CA LEU A 85 1.38 -18.51 13.28
C LEU A 85 0.56 -19.11 14.43
N GLY A 86 -0.51 -19.86 14.15
CA GLY A 86 -1.39 -20.46 15.16
C GLY A 86 -2.33 -19.46 15.84
N ILE A 87 -2.53 -18.27 15.26
CA ILE A 87 -3.50 -17.30 15.78
C ILE A 87 -4.90 -17.77 15.41
N ILE A 88 -5.73 -18.06 16.41
CA ILE A 88 -7.10 -18.51 16.18
C ILE A 88 -7.94 -17.42 15.49
N ALA A 89 -8.95 -17.82 14.73
CA ALA A 89 -9.79 -16.94 13.91
C ALA A 89 -10.32 -15.69 14.65
N LYS A 90 -10.67 -15.82 15.94
CA LYS A 90 -11.16 -14.69 16.77
C LYS A 90 -10.14 -13.53 16.88
N TYR A 91 -8.85 -13.82 16.81
CA TYR A 91 -7.77 -12.85 16.97
C TYR A 91 -7.04 -12.54 15.65
N GLN A 92 -7.47 -13.14 14.54
CA GLN A 92 -6.96 -12.78 13.22
C GLN A 92 -7.56 -11.44 12.79
N THR A 93 -6.78 -10.38 12.96
CA THR A 93 -7.16 -9.02 12.54
C THR A 93 -6.01 -8.38 11.78
N LEU A 94 -6.32 -7.45 10.88
CA LEU A 94 -5.28 -6.70 10.15
C LEU A 94 -4.40 -5.84 11.08
N GLN A 95 -4.89 -5.50 12.28
CA GLN A 95 -4.17 -4.70 13.27
C GLN A 95 -3.34 -5.55 14.24
N HIS A 96 -3.38 -6.89 14.12
CA HIS A 96 -2.59 -7.77 14.99
C HIS A 96 -1.09 -7.46 14.86
N GLN A 97 -0.35 -7.51 15.97
CA GLN A 97 1.08 -7.19 16.00
C GLN A 97 1.91 -8.00 14.98
N SER A 98 1.54 -9.27 14.76
CA SER A 98 2.20 -10.12 13.75
C SER A 98 2.03 -9.58 12.33
N CYS A 99 0.88 -8.97 12.02
CA CYS A 99 0.64 -8.31 10.73
C CYS A 99 1.52 -7.06 10.59
N ASN A 100 1.66 -6.28 11.66
CA ASN A 100 2.57 -5.12 11.66
C ASN A 100 4.03 -5.55 11.49
N PHE A 101 4.43 -6.65 12.13
CA PHE A 101 5.74 -7.25 11.91
C PHE A 101 5.94 -7.64 10.43
N ALA A 102 5.01 -8.38 9.84
CA ALA A 102 5.10 -8.78 8.43
C ALA A 102 5.20 -7.58 7.48
N ARG A 103 4.34 -6.57 7.65
CA ARG A 103 4.39 -5.33 6.85
C ARG A 103 5.72 -4.61 6.99
N ASN A 104 6.26 -4.53 8.20
CA ASN A 104 7.57 -3.91 8.42
C ASN A 104 8.67 -4.70 7.71
N ILE A 105 8.66 -6.04 7.79
CA ILE A 105 9.61 -6.90 7.08
C ILE A 105 9.50 -6.70 5.57
N MET A 106 8.28 -6.65 5.02
CA MET A 106 8.07 -6.37 3.60
C MET A 106 8.65 -5.03 3.18
N LYS A 107 8.39 -3.96 3.95
CA LYS A 107 8.93 -2.63 3.67
C LYS A 107 10.44 -2.60 3.74
N VAL A 108 11.05 -3.04 4.85
CA VAL A 108 12.51 -2.92 5.03
C VAL A 108 13.29 -3.82 4.08
N SER A 109 12.74 -4.96 3.68
CA SER A 109 13.41 -5.89 2.76
C SER A 109 13.36 -5.44 1.31
N LEU A 110 12.37 -4.61 0.95
CA LEU A 110 12.09 -4.22 -0.44
C LEU A 110 12.23 -2.71 -0.66
N GLU A 111 12.64 -1.96 0.35
CA GLU A 111 12.89 -0.53 0.21
C GLU A 111 13.96 -0.30 -0.86
N GLY A 112 13.63 0.58 -1.80
CA GLY A 112 14.50 0.93 -2.91
C GLY A 112 14.59 -0.11 -4.05
N THR A 113 13.65 -1.04 -4.12
CA THR A 113 13.54 -1.99 -5.24
C THR A 113 12.50 -1.59 -6.29
N GLY A 114 11.72 -0.54 -6.05
CA GLY A 114 10.60 -0.14 -6.92
C GLY A 114 9.34 -1.02 -6.80
N ILE A 115 9.42 -2.16 -6.11
CA ILE A 115 8.31 -3.11 -5.96
C ILE A 115 7.12 -2.47 -5.22
N ARG A 116 5.92 -2.68 -5.75
CA ARG A 116 4.68 -2.21 -5.10
C ARG A 116 4.23 -3.10 -3.97
N LEU A 117 3.78 -2.47 -2.89
CA LEU A 117 3.29 -3.18 -1.70
C LEU A 117 1.82 -2.84 -1.46
N SER A 118 1.00 -3.88 -1.39
CA SER A 118 -0.44 -3.80 -1.09
C SER A 118 -0.79 -4.62 0.15
N ASP A 119 -1.61 -4.05 1.02
CA ASP A 119 -2.09 -4.70 2.25
C ASP A 119 -3.25 -5.66 1.94
N GLY A 120 -3.51 -6.56 2.87
CA GLY A 120 -4.64 -7.49 2.80
C GLY A 120 -6.00 -6.78 2.95
N ALA A 121 -7.06 -7.52 2.68
CA ALA A 121 -8.42 -6.99 2.79
C ALA A 121 -9.03 -7.22 4.17
N THR A 122 -10.00 -6.38 4.57
CA THR A 122 -10.84 -6.67 5.74
C THR A 122 -11.84 -7.77 5.38
N ASN A 123 -11.80 -8.89 6.10
CA ASN A 123 -12.65 -10.06 5.82
C ASN A 123 -14.10 -9.95 6.33
N VAL A 124 -14.41 -8.93 7.14
CA VAL A 124 -15.78 -8.63 7.56
C VAL A 124 -16.46 -7.77 6.51
N MET A 125 -17.34 -8.39 5.72
CA MET A 125 -18.07 -7.71 4.64
C MET A 125 -19.29 -6.93 5.17
N PRO A 126 -19.57 -5.73 4.62
CA PRO A 126 -20.72 -4.91 5.00
C PRO A 126 -22.03 -5.44 4.36
N ILE A 127 -22.48 -6.61 4.81
CA ILE A 127 -23.68 -7.29 4.30
C ILE A 127 -24.68 -7.45 5.44
N GLY A 128 -25.88 -6.87 5.27
CA GLY A 128 -26.97 -7.02 6.24
C GLY A 128 -27.50 -8.47 6.29
N PRO A 129 -27.86 -8.98 7.48
CA PRO A 129 -28.36 -10.35 7.65
C PRO A 129 -29.77 -10.58 7.07
N HIS A 130 -30.59 -9.53 6.95
CA HIS A 130 -31.96 -9.65 6.46
C HIS A 130 -32.06 -9.32 4.97
N ARG A 131 -32.70 -10.20 4.19
CA ARG A 131 -32.93 -10.04 2.75
C ARG A 131 -34.39 -10.35 2.42
N SER A 132 -35.20 -9.33 2.17
CA SER A 132 -36.56 -9.46 1.63
C SER A 132 -36.93 -8.22 0.80
N GLU A 133 -37.98 -8.31 -0.02
CA GLU A 133 -38.55 -7.15 -0.71
C GLU A 133 -39.18 -6.13 0.26
N PHE A 134 -39.70 -6.62 1.39
CA PHE A 134 -40.35 -5.81 2.42
C PHE A 134 -39.72 -6.09 3.77
N LEU A 135 -38.72 -5.29 4.12
CA LEU A 135 -38.08 -5.35 5.43
C LEU A 135 -38.89 -4.49 6.42
N SER A 136 -39.12 -5.03 7.62
CA SER A 136 -39.61 -4.24 8.73
C SER A 136 -38.58 -3.19 9.13
N LYS A 137 -39.02 -2.18 9.90
CA LYS A 137 -38.12 -1.15 10.42
C LYS A 137 -36.98 -1.75 11.26
N ASP A 138 -37.32 -2.71 12.12
CA ASP A 138 -36.33 -3.37 12.99
C ASP A 138 -35.27 -4.13 12.19
N GLU A 139 -35.66 -4.78 11.09
CA GLU A 139 -34.71 -5.48 10.19
C GLU A 139 -33.84 -4.49 9.40
N LEU A 140 -34.39 -3.35 8.96
CA LEU A 140 -33.61 -2.28 8.33
C LEU A 140 -32.58 -1.69 9.30
N ASP A 141 -32.98 -1.46 10.55
CA ASP A 141 -32.10 -0.95 11.59
C ASP A 141 -31.01 -1.98 11.96
N ALA A 142 -31.34 -3.27 12.01
CA ALA A 142 -30.38 -4.35 12.20
C ALA A 142 -29.36 -4.45 11.05
N ASN A 143 -29.83 -4.37 9.79
CA ASN A 143 -28.98 -4.34 8.60
C ASN A 143 -28.03 -3.13 8.64
N ARG A 144 -28.56 -1.94 8.91
CA ARG A 144 -27.76 -0.71 9.04
C ARG A 144 -26.68 -0.85 10.09
N ALA A 145 -27.02 -1.40 11.26
CA ALA A 145 -26.07 -1.58 12.35
C ALA A 145 -24.92 -2.54 11.98
N VAL A 146 -25.21 -3.64 11.26
CA VAL A 146 -24.17 -4.56 10.76
C VAL A 146 -23.26 -3.89 9.74
N ILE A 147 -23.85 -3.20 8.75
CA ILE A 147 -23.12 -2.49 7.70
C ILE A 147 -22.20 -1.43 8.31
N HIS A 148 -22.72 -0.59 9.20
CA HIS A 148 -21.94 0.47 9.83
C HIS A 148 -20.80 -0.07 10.69
N ARG A 149 -21.00 -1.19 11.41
CA ARG A 149 -19.92 -1.84 12.15
C ARG A 149 -18.83 -2.37 11.22
N ALA A 150 -19.20 -3.02 10.12
CA ALA A 150 -18.24 -3.49 9.12
C ALA A 150 -17.48 -2.32 8.45
N TRP A 151 -18.18 -1.22 8.14
CA TRP A 151 -17.56 -0.01 7.62
C TRP A 151 -16.57 0.62 8.60
N LYS A 152 -16.94 0.74 9.89
CA LYS A 152 -16.04 1.26 10.92
C LYS A 152 -14.77 0.41 11.03
N LEU A 153 -14.91 -0.92 11.07
CA LEU A 153 -13.77 -1.82 11.12
C LEU A 153 -12.86 -1.68 9.88
N HIS A 154 -13.46 -1.57 8.69
CA HIS A 154 -12.69 -1.39 7.46
C HIS A 154 -11.96 -0.05 7.41
N PHE A 155 -12.64 1.04 7.78
CA PHE A 155 -12.05 2.37 7.94
C PHE A 155 -10.84 2.30 8.89
N ASP A 156 -11.02 1.72 10.08
CA ASP A 156 -9.95 1.61 11.08
C ASP A 156 -8.75 0.81 10.59
N ASN A 157 -8.99 -0.28 9.85
CA ASN A 157 -7.91 -1.08 9.26
C ASN A 157 -7.13 -0.31 8.19
N ILE A 158 -7.81 0.48 7.36
CA ILE A 158 -7.16 1.31 6.33
C ILE A 158 -6.38 2.44 6.98
N THR A 159 -6.97 3.16 7.92
CA THR A 159 -6.28 4.21 8.67
C THR A 159 -5.03 3.67 9.36
N HIS A 160 -5.13 2.49 9.99
CA HIS A 160 -3.98 1.82 10.60
C HIS A 160 -2.90 1.49 9.56
N SER A 161 -3.29 0.97 8.39
CA SER A 161 -2.36 0.66 7.30
C SER A 161 -1.62 1.91 6.81
N LEU A 162 -2.36 3.00 6.57
CA LEU A 162 -1.83 4.31 6.15
C LEU A 162 -0.85 4.89 7.18
N GLN A 163 -1.20 4.86 8.47
CA GLN A 163 -0.34 5.31 9.56
C GLN A 163 0.97 4.51 9.65
N ASN A 164 0.97 3.24 9.21
CA ASN A 164 2.16 2.40 9.13
C ASN A 164 2.89 2.50 7.77
N GLY A 165 2.45 3.40 6.88
CA GLY A 165 3.05 3.65 5.58
C GLY A 165 2.81 2.54 4.54
N PHE A 166 1.71 1.79 4.67
CA PHE A 166 1.17 0.93 3.62
C PHE A 166 -0.04 1.64 2.99
N TYR A 167 0.08 2.05 1.73
CA TYR A 167 -0.87 2.96 1.09
C TYR A 167 -1.83 2.28 0.11
N GLN A 168 -1.60 1.00 -0.20
CA GLN A 168 -2.45 0.20 -1.06
C GLN A 168 -3.02 -0.97 -0.27
N GLY A 169 -4.17 -1.48 -0.71
CA GLY A 169 -4.75 -2.69 -0.13
C GLY A 169 -5.95 -3.17 -0.93
N TRP A 170 -6.41 -4.37 -0.57
CA TRP A 170 -7.52 -5.03 -1.25
C TRP A 170 -8.88 -4.77 -0.61
N ASP A 171 -9.93 -4.89 -1.44
CA ASP A 171 -11.33 -4.89 -1.01
C ASP A 171 -12.03 -6.15 -1.52
N LEU A 172 -12.88 -6.75 -0.69
CA LEU A 172 -13.62 -7.97 -1.01
C LEU A 172 -15.05 -7.70 -1.47
N HIS A 173 -15.57 -6.50 -1.22
CA HIS A 173 -16.95 -6.14 -1.51
C HIS A 173 -17.05 -4.68 -1.96
N PRO A 174 -17.85 -4.33 -2.99
CA PRO A 174 -17.94 -2.96 -3.50
C PRO A 174 -18.32 -1.92 -2.45
N ALA A 175 -19.18 -2.29 -1.49
CA ALA A 175 -19.54 -1.40 -0.38
C ALA A 175 -18.39 -1.14 0.64
N GLN A 176 -17.21 -1.75 0.48
CA GLN A 176 -16.00 -1.38 1.21
C GLN A 176 -15.28 -0.16 0.58
N LEU A 177 -15.56 0.16 -0.69
CA LEU A 177 -14.99 1.35 -1.33
C LEU A 177 -15.37 2.63 -0.58
N ILE A 178 -16.60 2.71 -0.06
CA ILE A 178 -17.08 3.87 0.71
C ILE A 178 -16.17 4.16 1.92
N PRO A 179 -16.00 3.22 2.89
CA PRO A 179 -15.08 3.44 4.00
C PRO A 179 -13.61 3.55 3.57
N ARG A 180 -13.19 2.96 2.43
CA ARG A 180 -11.83 3.15 1.90
C ARG A 180 -11.56 4.59 1.49
N TYR A 181 -12.41 5.17 0.65
CA TYR A 181 -12.29 6.58 0.26
C TYR A 181 -12.37 7.48 1.48
N ALA A 182 -13.30 7.23 2.40
CA ALA A 182 -13.39 8.00 3.64
C ALA A 182 -12.09 7.96 4.45
N ALA A 183 -11.50 6.77 4.67
CA ALA A 183 -10.26 6.63 5.45
C ALA A 183 -9.07 7.30 4.76
N THR A 184 -8.90 7.10 3.45
CA THR A 184 -7.80 7.70 2.68
C THR A 184 -7.90 9.22 2.64
N TYR A 185 -9.08 9.77 2.35
CA TYR A 185 -9.25 11.22 2.27
C TYR A 185 -9.14 11.89 3.64
N SER A 186 -9.77 11.32 4.67
CA SER A 186 -9.60 11.80 6.05
C SER A 186 -8.13 11.83 6.46
N PHE A 187 -7.35 10.79 6.12
CA PHE A 187 -5.92 10.74 6.46
C PHE A 187 -5.14 11.93 5.89
N PHE A 188 -5.37 12.35 4.65
CA PHE A 188 -4.68 13.50 4.08
C PHE A 188 -5.28 14.83 4.53
N ILE A 189 -6.60 14.99 4.51
CA ILE A 189 -7.28 16.24 4.85
C ILE A 189 -7.01 16.64 6.31
N GLU A 190 -7.11 15.70 7.24
CA GLU A 190 -6.91 15.96 8.67
C GLU A 190 -5.46 16.36 9.01
N ASN A 191 -4.49 15.93 8.19
CA ASN A 191 -3.07 16.19 8.41
C ASN A 191 -2.51 17.30 7.49
N LEU A 192 -3.34 17.87 6.61
CA LEU A 192 -2.90 18.82 5.59
C LEU A 192 -2.32 20.10 6.20
N GLN A 193 -3.05 20.74 7.11
CA GLN A 193 -2.63 22.04 7.67
C GLN A 193 -1.27 21.94 8.36
N GLU A 194 -1.11 20.99 9.28
CA GLU A 194 0.16 20.79 9.99
C GLU A 194 1.30 20.43 9.02
N SER A 195 1.04 19.57 8.04
CA SER A 195 2.05 19.17 7.05
C SER A 195 2.46 20.34 6.14
N SER A 196 1.53 21.23 5.76
CA SER A 196 1.82 22.44 5.00
C SER A 196 2.70 23.43 5.77
N GLU A 197 2.38 23.67 7.05
CA GLU A 197 3.18 24.55 7.91
C GLU A 197 4.60 23.99 8.08
N ARG A 198 4.73 22.67 8.30
CA ARG A 198 6.03 22.01 8.41
C ARG A 198 6.84 22.06 7.11
N LEU A 199 6.22 21.80 5.97
CA LEU A 199 6.90 21.85 4.68
C LEU A 199 7.35 23.28 4.34
N SER A 200 6.50 24.28 4.54
CA SER A 200 6.84 25.68 4.32
C SER A 200 8.02 26.12 5.19
N ASN A 201 8.02 25.74 6.47
CA ASN A 201 9.12 26.00 7.38
C ASN A 201 10.42 25.29 6.94
N PHE A 202 10.32 24.04 6.50
CA PHE A 202 11.45 23.28 5.97
C PHE A 202 12.07 23.96 4.73
N LEU A 203 11.25 24.36 3.75
CA LEU A 203 11.70 25.04 2.53
C LEU A 203 12.32 26.40 2.85
N ALA A 204 11.67 27.17 3.72
CA ALA A 204 12.18 28.48 4.13
C ALA A 204 13.48 28.38 4.95
N ARG A 205 13.75 27.26 5.62
CA ARG A 205 15.04 26.97 6.29
C ARG A 205 16.10 26.51 5.30
N ALA A 206 15.76 25.64 4.35
CA ALA A 206 16.67 25.23 3.27
C ALA A 206 17.17 26.45 2.48
N ALA A 207 16.32 27.48 2.33
CA ALA A 207 16.69 28.76 1.75
C ALA A 207 17.55 29.67 2.66
N ARG A 208 17.57 29.46 3.99
CA ARG A 208 18.15 30.39 4.99
C ARG A 208 19.33 29.86 5.82
N SER A 209 19.57 28.55 5.89
CA SER A 209 20.43 27.92 6.91
C SER A 209 21.04 26.61 6.34
N THR A 210 22.32 26.24 6.44
CA THR A 210 23.44 26.64 7.32
C THR A 210 23.03 27.20 8.68
N LEU A 211 22.86 26.27 9.63
CA LEU A 211 22.72 26.42 11.09
C LEU A 211 21.34 26.70 11.74
N HIS A 212 20.93 25.70 12.53
CA HIS A 212 20.40 25.74 13.92
C HIS A 212 18.99 26.28 14.20
N ALA A 213 18.05 25.37 14.53
CA ALA A 213 16.90 25.63 15.42
C ALA A 213 16.26 24.31 15.94
N ASN A 214 15.64 24.39 17.13
CA ASN A 214 15.33 23.35 18.12
C ASN A 214 14.23 22.30 17.80
N VAL A 215 13.80 22.16 16.54
CA VAL A 215 13.23 20.90 16.02
C VAL A 215 14.00 20.62 14.73
N PHE A 216 14.72 19.50 14.74
CA PHE A 216 15.62 19.14 13.64
C PHE A 216 14.81 18.41 12.57
N ASP A 217 14.05 19.17 11.76
CA ASP A 217 13.56 18.65 10.47
C ASP A 217 14.78 18.58 9.53
N ASP A 218 15.48 17.45 9.59
CA ASP A 218 16.57 17.10 8.69
C ASP A 218 16.06 16.70 7.30
N ALA A 219 16.97 16.32 6.41
CA ALA A 219 16.62 15.86 5.07
C ALA A 219 15.65 14.65 5.09
N ALA A 220 15.68 13.82 6.15
CA ALA A 220 14.76 12.68 6.28
C ALA A 220 13.34 13.14 6.62
N SER A 221 13.20 14.13 7.50
CA SER A 221 11.92 14.75 7.84
C SER A 221 11.29 15.48 6.64
N GLY A 222 12.12 16.16 5.83
CA GLY A 222 11.70 16.76 4.56
C GLY A 222 11.18 15.72 3.55
N GLN A 223 11.86 14.58 3.42
CA GLN A 223 11.41 13.50 2.53
C GLN A 223 10.02 12.95 2.92
N GLY A 224 9.75 12.82 4.23
CA GLY A 224 8.43 12.41 4.72
C GLY A 224 7.31 13.37 4.29
N LEU A 225 7.56 14.67 4.39
CA LEU A 225 6.60 15.71 3.99
C LEU A 225 6.36 15.71 2.48
N LEU A 226 7.42 15.63 1.67
CA LEU A 226 7.28 15.54 0.20
C LEU A 226 6.49 14.29 -0.21
N ASN A 227 6.76 13.15 0.43
CA ASN A 227 6.01 11.92 0.22
C ASN A 227 4.53 12.04 0.62
N PHE A 228 4.21 12.78 1.68
CA PHE A 228 2.82 13.05 2.07
C PHE A 228 2.06 13.79 0.97
N PHE A 229 2.61 14.91 0.47
CA PHE A 229 1.95 15.73 -0.56
C PHE A 229 1.78 14.98 -1.87
N ILE A 230 2.81 14.29 -2.36
CA ILE A 230 2.68 13.57 -3.63
C ILE A 230 1.68 12.40 -3.53
N ARG A 231 1.59 11.74 -2.37
CA ARG A 231 0.59 10.68 -2.17
C ARG A 231 -0.82 11.23 -2.10
N GLY A 232 -1.02 12.34 -1.38
CA GLY A 232 -2.33 13.01 -1.31
C GLY A 232 -2.77 13.56 -2.67
N TYR A 233 -1.84 14.07 -3.47
CA TYR A 233 -2.09 14.50 -4.85
C TYR A 233 -2.48 13.34 -5.76
N ASN A 234 -1.72 12.24 -5.73
CA ASN A 234 -1.97 11.07 -6.58
C ASN A 234 -3.32 10.38 -6.29
N CYS A 235 -3.86 10.53 -5.09
CA CYS A 235 -5.19 10.04 -4.74
C CYS A 235 -6.27 11.14 -4.73
N GLU A 236 -5.96 12.33 -5.26
CA GLU A 236 -6.87 13.49 -5.37
C GLU A 236 -7.46 13.95 -4.02
N ALA A 237 -6.80 13.64 -2.91
CA ALA A 237 -7.17 14.14 -1.59
C ALA A 237 -6.55 15.51 -1.30
N ILE A 238 -5.53 15.90 -2.07
CA ILE A 238 -4.88 17.22 -2.03
C ILE A 238 -4.81 17.75 -3.47
N ASN A 239 -5.14 19.02 -3.68
CA ASN A 239 -5.06 19.69 -4.99
C ASN A 239 -3.81 20.58 -5.15
N GLU A 240 -3.60 21.11 -6.36
CA GLU A 240 -2.43 21.94 -6.67
C GLU A 240 -2.34 23.23 -5.83
N ASP A 241 -3.46 23.90 -5.55
CA ASP A 241 -3.50 25.12 -4.74
C ASP A 241 -3.08 24.83 -3.30
N GLU A 242 -3.49 23.69 -2.75
CA GLU A 242 -3.11 23.25 -1.40
C GLU A 242 -1.61 22.94 -1.31
N ILE A 243 -1.02 22.37 -2.35
CA ILE A 243 0.44 22.16 -2.46
C ILE A 243 1.16 23.51 -2.55
N LEU A 244 0.65 24.43 -3.37
CA LEU A 244 1.21 25.77 -3.53
C LEU A 244 1.20 26.54 -2.20
N ASN A 245 0.13 26.41 -1.41
CA ASN A 245 0.04 27.00 -0.07
C ASN A 245 1.09 26.46 0.90
N ALA A 246 1.62 25.25 0.68
CA ALA A 246 2.75 24.71 1.44
C ALA A 246 4.11 25.29 1.01
N GLY A 247 4.14 26.09 -0.06
CA GLY A 247 5.31 26.85 -0.51
C GLY A 247 6.13 26.22 -1.65
N ILE A 248 5.56 25.27 -2.39
CA ILE A 248 6.19 24.60 -3.53
C ILE A 248 5.17 24.38 -4.65
N THR A 249 5.57 24.48 -5.93
CA THR A 249 4.66 24.10 -7.03
C THR A 249 4.60 22.59 -7.22
N ILE A 250 3.56 22.09 -7.89
CA ILE A 250 3.48 20.67 -8.24
C ILE A 250 4.66 20.24 -9.12
N GLU A 251 5.10 21.06 -10.08
CA GLU A 251 6.24 20.76 -10.95
C GLU A 251 7.54 20.64 -10.15
N GLU A 252 7.77 21.53 -9.19
CA GLU A 252 8.92 21.49 -8.30
C GLU A 252 8.89 20.23 -7.43
N LEU A 253 7.73 19.91 -6.85
CA LEU A 253 7.54 18.68 -6.07
C LEU A 253 7.86 17.43 -6.91
N LEU A 254 7.30 17.33 -8.11
CA LEU A 254 7.55 16.23 -9.04
C LEU A 254 9.03 16.15 -9.43
N CYS A 255 9.69 17.28 -9.67
CA CYS A 255 11.11 17.35 -9.99
C CYS A 255 11.97 16.83 -8.84
N ILE A 256 11.70 17.26 -7.60
CA ILE A 256 12.42 16.80 -6.41
C ILE A 256 12.21 15.29 -6.22
N ILE A 257 10.98 14.80 -6.31
CA ILE A 257 10.69 13.38 -6.15
C ILE A 257 11.42 12.56 -7.23
N ARG A 258 11.42 12.98 -8.49
CA ARG A 258 12.19 12.31 -9.57
C ARG A 258 13.69 12.31 -9.30
N ALA A 259 14.25 13.43 -8.81
CA ALA A 259 15.66 13.50 -8.45
C ALA A 259 16.00 12.57 -7.27
N LEU A 260 15.09 12.42 -6.30
CA LEU A 260 15.24 11.48 -5.20
C LEU A 260 15.23 10.02 -5.67
N VAL A 261 14.35 9.66 -6.62
CA VAL A 261 14.32 8.33 -7.28
C VAL A 261 15.61 8.05 -8.06
N ALA A 262 16.19 9.06 -8.69
CA ALA A 262 17.37 8.88 -9.53
C ALA A 262 18.65 8.75 -8.68
N ASN A 263 18.77 9.52 -7.58
CA ASN A 263 20.00 9.62 -6.79
C ASN A 263 20.13 8.53 -5.71
N LYS A 264 19.02 8.00 -5.24
CA LYS A 264 18.95 6.77 -4.47
C LYS A 264 17.96 5.92 -5.26
N GLY A 265 18.14 4.61 -5.43
CA GLY A 265 17.07 3.76 -5.98
C GLY A 265 15.79 3.73 -5.13
N MET A 266 15.48 4.78 -4.37
CA MET A 266 14.83 4.83 -3.08
C MET A 266 13.71 5.88 -3.17
N LEU A 267 12.64 5.51 -3.87
CA LEU A 267 11.32 5.86 -3.37
C LEU A 267 10.71 4.63 -2.74
N SER A 268 10.05 4.87 -1.62
CA SER A 268 9.10 3.97 -0.99
C SER A 268 8.11 3.49 -2.04
N THR A 269 8.30 2.27 -2.53
CA THR A 269 7.37 1.26 -3.07
C THR A 269 6.02 1.67 -3.72
N ASN A 270 5.61 2.91 -3.93
CA ASN A 270 4.20 3.25 -4.19
C ASN A 270 3.98 4.68 -4.74
N ILE A 271 4.90 5.26 -5.53
CA ILE A 271 4.64 6.52 -6.26
C ILE A 271 4.87 6.26 -7.74
N THR A 272 3.80 5.94 -8.47
CA THR A 272 3.81 5.87 -9.93
C THR A 272 3.41 7.23 -10.49
N PHE A 273 4.29 7.84 -11.30
CA PHE A 273 3.92 8.93 -12.18
C PHE A 273 3.32 8.33 -13.44
N GLU A 274 2.02 8.03 -13.44
CA GLU A 274 1.33 7.84 -14.71
C GLU A 274 1.07 9.24 -15.31
N ASN A 275 1.75 9.57 -16.41
CA ASN A 275 1.30 10.66 -17.27
C ASN A 275 -0.07 10.23 -17.80
N ASN A 276 -1.12 10.96 -17.43
CA ASN A 276 -2.42 10.90 -18.11
C ASN A 276 -2.26 11.18 -19.60
#